data_AF-A0A961Q9X1-F1
#
_entry.id   AF-A0A961Q9X1-F1
#
_cell.length_a   1.000
_cell.length_b   1.000
_cell.length_c   1.000
_cell.angle_alpha   90.00
_cell.angle_beta   90.00
_cell.angle_gamma   90.00
#
_symmetry.space_group_name_H-M   'P 1'
#
loop_
_entity.id
_entity.type
_entity.pdbx_description
1 polymer ?
#
loop_
_entity_poly.entity_id
_entity_poly.type
_entity_poly.pdbx_seq_one_letter_code
_entity_poly.pdbx_strand_id
1 'polypeptide(L)'
;MFVIDVDGMAVRVSLEGFFGIGASVYFWPGFSVTAVDIDRPFLSETGYRSFLGIGADPVAGLTPDEFARKVVAAYIEQELRGKPVMIAERWRKDRSGDG
;
A
#
# COMPACT_ATOMS: atom_id res chain seq x y z
N MET A 1 3.79 0.72 -11.48
CA MET A 1 3.36 -0.26 -10.45
C MET A 1 4.49 -1.25 -10.21
N PHE A 2 4.78 -1.61 -8.96
CA PHE A 2 5.79 -2.61 -8.60
C PHE A 2 5.35 -3.40 -7.36
N VAL A 3 6.00 -4.52 -7.05
CA VAL A 3 5.70 -5.33 -5.86
C VAL A 3 6.85 -5.20 -4.87
N ILE A 4 6.51 -4.99 -3.59
CA ILE A 4 7.47 -5.01 -2.49
C ILE A 4 7.06 -6.08 -1.47
N ASP A 5 8.04 -6.60 -0.76
CA ASP A 5 7.83 -7.42 0.44
C ASP A 5 7.94 -6.53 1.68
N VAL A 6 6.94 -6.63 2.55
CA VAL A 6 6.96 -6.00 3.88
C VAL A 6 6.68 -7.08 4.90
N ASP A 7 7.72 -7.54 5.61
CA ASP A 7 7.64 -8.58 6.64
C ASP A 7 6.95 -9.87 6.15
N GLY A 8 7.26 -10.32 4.93
CA GLY A 8 6.67 -11.52 4.32
C GLY A 8 5.27 -11.29 3.70
N MET A 9 4.77 -10.06 3.71
CA MET A 9 3.55 -9.64 3.03
C MET A 9 3.90 -8.99 1.69
N ALA A 10 3.57 -9.68 0.60
CA ALA A 10 3.72 -9.16 -0.76
C ALA A 10 2.61 -8.13 -1.06
N VAL A 11 3.01 -6.89 -1.32
CA VAL A 11 2.09 -5.80 -1.65
C VAL A 11 2.44 -5.17 -3.00
N ARG A 12 1.41 -4.96 -3.81
CA ARG A 12 1.51 -4.32 -5.12
C ARG A 12 1.26 -2.82 -4.96
N VAL A 13 2.31 -2.04 -5.18
CA VAL A 13 2.33 -0.58 -5.04
C VAL A 13 2.01 0.08 -6.38
N SER A 14 1.02 0.97 -6.35
CA SER A 14 0.62 1.82 -7.46
C SER A 14 0.83 3.29 -7.06
N LEU A 15 1.85 3.91 -7.67
CA LEU A 15 2.14 5.34 -7.51
C LEU A 15 1.19 6.24 -8.33
N GLU A 16 0.31 5.67 -9.16
CA GLU A 16 -0.62 6.39 -10.04
C GLU A 16 -1.87 6.94 -9.35
N GLY A 17 -1.97 6.80 -8.03
CA GLY A 17 -3.11 7.35 -7.29
C GLY A 17 -2.95 8.84 -7.07
N PHE A 18 -3.15 9.69 -8.09
CA PHE A 18 -3.64 11.09 -7.99
C PHE A 18 -3.60 11.90 -9.31
N PHE A 19 -4.07 11.36 -10.45
CA PHE A 19 -4.15 12.19 -11.68
C PHE A 19 -5.16 13.38 -11.63
N GLY A 20 -5.75 13.72 -10.47
CA GLY A 20 -6.88 14.65 -10.39
C GLY A 20 -6.82 15.84 -9.42
N ILE A 21 -6.10 15.80 -8.28
CA ILE A 21 -6.28 16.87 -7.26
C ILE A 21 -4.96 17.18 -6.52
N GLY A 22 -4.20 18.21 -6.93
CA GLY A 22 -3.09 18.71 -6.10
C GLY A 22 -1.72 18.03 -6.26
N ALA A 23 -1.43 17.49 -7.44
CA ALA A 23 -0.09 17.01 -7.82
C ALA A 23 1.02 18.09 -7.75
N SER A 24 0.65 19.35 -7.53
CA SER A 24 1.54 20.52 -7.54
C SER A 24 2.09 20.96 -6.17
N VAL A 25 1.75 20.28 -5.07
CA VAL A 25 2.11 20.71 -3.69
C VAL A 25 2.96 19.75 -2.87
N TYR A 26 3.05 18.46 -3.20
CA TYR A 26 3.85 17.48 -2.43
C TYR A 26 4.75 16.63 -3.32
N PHE A 27 6.00 16.44 -2.90
CA PHE A 27 6.98 15.59 -3.59
C PHE A 27 6.52 14.11 -3.67
N TRP A 28 5.77 13.64 -2.66
CA TRP A 28 5.10 12.35 -2.64
C TRP A 28 3.57 12.55 -2.54
N PRO A 29 2.84 12.71 -3.66
CA PRO A 29 1.41 13.05 -3.62
C PRO A 29 0.55 11.95 -2.99
N GLY A 30 1.00 10.70 -3.04
CA GLY A 30 0.34 9.54 -2.45
C GLY A 30 0.64 8.27 -3.24
N PHE A 31 0.26 7.12 -2.71
CA PHE A 31 0.28 5.85 -3.42
C PHE A 31 -0.81 4.93 -2.88
N SER A 32 -1.18 3.93 -3.67
CA SER A 32 -2.04 2.86 -3.20
C SER A 32 -1.33 1.52 -3.22
N VAL A 33 -1.77 0.63 -2.34
CA VAL A 33 -1.29 -0.74 -2.26
C VAL A 33 -2.43 -1.71 -2.35
N THR A 34 -2.17 -2.81 -3.02
CA THR A 34 -3.12 -3.88 -3.26
C THR A 34 -2.50 -5.21 -2.86
N ALA A 35 -3.27 -6.09 -2.26
CA ALA A 35 -2.80 -7.43 -1.91
C ALA A 35 -2.40 -8.22 -3.16
N VAL A 36 -1.23 -8.85 -3.11
CA VAL A 36 -0.80 -9.81 -4.15
C VAL A 36 -1.37 -11.20 -3.85
N ASP A 37 -1.39 -11.59 -2.57
CA ASP A 37 -1.95 -12.84 -2.08
C ASP A 37 -3.21 -12.55 -1.26
N ILE A 38 -4.37 -12.91 -1.79
CA ILE A 38 -5.67 -12.62 -1.18
C ILE A 38 -5.98 -13.51 0.03
N ASP A 39 -5.25 -14.62 0.18
CA ASP A 39 -5.43 -15.57 1.28
C ASP A 39 -4.46 -15.30 2.44
N ARG A 40 -3.65 -14.25 2.34
CA ARG A 40 -2.79 -13.78 3.42
C ARG A 40 -3.38 -12.56 4.13
N PRO A 41 -3.00 -12.35 5.41
CA PRO A 41 -3.27 -11.10 6.11
C PRO A 41 -2.75 -9.89 5.31
N PHE A 42 -3.53 -8.81 5.31
CA PHE A 42 -3.25 -7.58 4.60
C PHE A 42 -3.53 -6.34 5.47
N LEU A 43 -3.25 -5.16 4.94
CA LEU A 43 -3.47 -3.87 5.60
C LEU A 43 -4.94 -3.51 5.81
N SER A 44 -5.85 -4.20 5.13
CA SER A 44 -7.28 -3.96 5.17
C SER A 44 -8.05 -5.22 4.77
N GLU A 45 -9.29 -5.32 5.24
CA GLU A 45 -10.19 -6.42 4.88
C GLU A 45 -10.62 -6.39 3.40
N THR A 46 -10.37 -5.29 2.68
CA THR A 46 -10.69 -5.15 1.25
C THR A 46 -9.57 -5.62 0.34
N GLY A 47 -8.37 -5.86 0.86
CA GLY A 47 -7.19 -6.14 0.04
C GLY A 47 -6.67 -4.90 -0.72
N TYR A 48 -7.10 -3.70 -0.31
CA TYR A 48 -6.68 -2.42 -0.88
C TYR A 48 -6.53 -1.34 0.20
N ARG A 49 -5.46 -0.54 0.11
CA ARG A 49 -5.24 0.62 0.98
C ARG A 49 -4.60 1.76 0.21
N SER A 50 -5.11 2.97 0.36
CA SER A 50 -4.47 4.19 -0.15
C SER A 50 -3.79 4.97 0.96
N PHE A 51 -2.64 5.57 0.64
CA PHE A 51 -1.87 6.48 1.47
C PHE A 51 -1.78 7.81 0.76
N LEU A 52 -2.37 8.86 1.34
CA LEU A 52 -2.50 10.19 0.73
C LEU A 52 -1.87 11.25 1.64
N GLY A 53 -1.37 12.33 1.04
CA GLY A 53 -0.85 13.47 1.80
C GLY A 53 0.38 13.13 2.65
N ILE A 54 1.24 12.23 2.16
CA ILE A 54 2.46 11.88 2.87
C ILE A 54 3.44 13.05 2.72
N GLY A 55 3.37 13.98 3.68
CA GLY A 55 4.33 15.07 3.84
C GLY A 55 5.66 14.52 4.33
N ALA A 56 6.39 13.83 3.47
CA ALA A 56 7.75 13.39 3.72
C ALA A 56 8.71 14.23 2.87
N ASP A 57 9.70 14.81 3.53
CA ASP A 57 10.80 15.46 2.82
C ASP A 57 11.53 14.45 1.92
N PRO A 58 11.95 14.85 0.71
CA PRO A 58 12.78 14.01 -0.13
C PRO A 58 14.13 13.77 0.56
N VAL A 59 14.36 12.52 0.99
CA VAL A 59 15.66 12.09 1.53
C VAL A 59 16.54 11.62 0.37
N ALA A 60 17.75 12.15 0.28
CA ALA A 60 18.70 11.78 -0.76
C ALA A 60 18.97 10.26 -0.74
N GLY A 61 18.79 9.61 -1.90
CA GLY A 61 18.97 8.16 -2.04
C GLY A 61 17.78 7.29 -1.62
N LEU A 62 16.66 7.88 -1.20
CA LEU A 62 15.45 7.13 -0.91
C LEU A 62 14.72 6.77 -2.21
N THR A 63 14.70 5.49 -2.54
CA THR A 63 13.96 4.97 -3.68
C THR A 63 12.46 4.89 -3.36
N PRO A 64 11.58 4.92 -4.38
CA PRO A 64 10.14 4.79 -4.17
C PRO A 64 9.73 3.48 -3.48
N ASP A 65 10.45 2.38 -3.72
CA ASP A 65 10.26 1.10 -3.06
C ASP A 65 10.58 1.14 -1.56
N GLU A 66 11.73 1.68 -1.17
CA GLU A 66 12.11 1.86 0.23
C GLU A 66 11.17 2.84 0.96
N PHE A 67 10.74 3.90 0.29
CA PHE A 67 9.74 4.82 0.82
C PHE A 67 8.41 4.10 1.10
N ALA A 68 7.87 3.40 0.09
CA ALA A 68 6.61 2.66 0.24
C ALA A 68 6.72 1.58 1.31
N ARG A 69 7.85 0.87 1.39
CA ARG A 69 8.13 -0.13 2.42
C ARG A 69 8.06 0.48 3.83
N LYS A 70 8.73 1.61 4.06
CA LYS A 70 8.75 2.30 5.35
C LYS A 70 7.36 2.79 5.77
N VAL A 71 6.60 3.36 4.84
CA VAL A 71 5.23 3.83 5.11
C VAL A 71 4.31 2.65 5.45
N VAL A 72 4.39 1.55 4.70
CA VAL A 72 3.57 0.35 4.96
C VAL A 72 3.95 -0.29 6.30
N ALA A 73 5.25 -0.43 6.60
CA ALA A 73 5.73 -0.96 7.88
C ALA A 73 5.24 -0.10 9.05
N ALA A 74 5.43 1.22 8.98
CA ALA A 74 4.95 2.14 10.02
C ALA A 74 3.43 2.06 10.21
N TYR A 75 2.66 1.91 9.13
CA TYR A 75 1.21 1.72 9.21
C TYR A 75 0.84 0.41 9.93
N ILE A 76 1.53 -0.69 9.64
CA ILE A 76 1.32 -1.97 10.34
C ILE A 76 1.59 -1.81 11.84
N GLU A 77 2.72 -1.19 12.20
CA GLU A 77 3.12 -1.02 13.60
C GLU A 77 2.18 -0.08 14.37
N GLN A 78 1.86 1.08 13.81
CA GLN A 78 1.13 2.14 14.51
C GLN A 78 -0.38 1.92 14.48
N GLU A 79 -0.93 1.67 13.29
CA GLU A 79 -2.39 1.66 13.08
C GLU A 79 -2.97 0.26 13.26
N LEU A 80 -2.24 -0.78 12.82
CA LEU A 80 -2.66 -2.17 12.98
C LEU A 80 -2.06 -2.84 14.22
N ARG A 81 -1.22 -2.13 14.99
CA ARG A 81 -0.55 -2.63 16.20
C ARG A 81 0.20 -3.95 15.96
N GLY A 82 0.85 -4.05 14.80
CA GLY A 82 1.59 -5.24 14.35
C GLY A 82 0.71 -6.39 13.88
N LYS A 83 -0.60 -6.20 13.68
CA LYS A 83 -1.55 -7.28 13.36
C LYS A 83 -2.33 -6.99 12.07
N PRO A 84 -1.77 -7.34 10.90
CA PRO A 84 -2.50 -7.33 9.65
C PRO A 84 -3.77 -8.20 9.73
N VAL A 85 -4.79 -7.86 8.95
CA VAL A 85 -6.13 -8.47 9.00
C VAL A 85 -6.39 -9.30 7.76
N MET A 86 -7.17 -10.38 7.90
CA MET A 86 -7.55 -11.19 6.74
C MET A 86 -8.48 -10.41 5.81
N ILE A 87 -8.29 -10.58 4.50
CA ILE A 87 -9.21 -10.03 3.50
C ILE A 87 -10.56 -10.77 3.63
N ALA A 88 -11.66 -10.03 3.68
CA ALA A 88 -12.98 -10.61 3.85
C ALA A 88 -13.36 -11.44 2.61
N GLU A 89 -14.07 -12.56 2.82
CA GLU A 89 -14.38 -13.54 1.78
C GLU A 89 -15.07 -12.91 0.55
N ARG A 90 -15.94 -11.91 0.75
CA ARG A 90 -16.62 -11.19 -0.33
C ARG A 90 -15.64 -10.55 -1.32
N TRP A 91 -14.53 -10.01 -0.81
CA TRP A 91 -13.50 -9.34 -1.63
C TRP A 91 -12.52 -10.32 -2.26
N ARG A 92 -12.45 -11.55 -1.75
CA ARG A 92 -11.68 -12.64 -2.38
C ARG A 92 -12.37 -13.14 -3.65
N LYS A 93 -13.70 -13.29 -3.61
CA LYS A 93 -14.49 -13.81 -4.74
C LYS A 93 -14.48 -12.88 -5.96
N ASP A 94 -14.50 -11.56 -5.77
CA ASP A 94 -14.46 -10.59 -6.87
C ASP A 94 -13.14 -10.55 -7.65
N ARG A 95 -12.04 -11.07 -7.08
CA ARG A 95 -10.70 -11.03 -7.71
C ARG A 95 -10.20 -12.37 -8.23
N SER A 96 -10.87 -13.48 -7.91
CA SER A 96 -10.61 -14.79 -8.54
C SER A 96 -11.26 -14.95 -9.92
N GLY A 97 -12.00 -13.94 -10.41
CA GLY A 97 -12.69 -13.97 -11.71
C GLY A 97 -11.89 -13.44 -12.90
N ASP A 98 -10.67 -12.94 -12.70
CA ASP A 98 -9.80 -12.46 -13.78
C ASP A 98 -8.71 -13.52 -14.04
N GLY A 99 -9.12 -14.59 -14.72
CA GLY A 99 -8.27 -15.69 -15.21
C GLY A 99 -8.26 -15.73 -16.73
#